data_AF-A0A6J6R3P8-F1
#
_entry.id   AF-A0A6J6R3P8-F1
#
_cell.length_a   1.000
_cell.length_b   1.000
_cell.length_c   1.000
_cell.angle_alpha   90.00
_cell.angle_beta   90.00
_cell.angle_gamma   90.00
#
_symmetry.space_group_name_H-M   'P 1'
#
loop_
_entity.id
_entity.type
_entity.pdbx_description
1 polymer ?
#
loop_
_entity_poly.entity_id
_entity_poly.type
_entity_poly.pdbx_seq_one_letter_code
_entity_poly.pdbx_strand_id
1 'polypeptide(L)'
;MLLGVIVVAVCGLLAWAAFRIEPHWCSKDGRRMIARAQHLPEPHKSAPRWNEVRVFVDENTVILRTRGVRATGLRGEYRVVGKSPAPPKKQEIYVLRSDKEVFIRIPRDSRAIKTFEALLNDKS
;
A
#
# COMPACT_ATOMS: atom_id res chain seq x y z
N MET A 1 23.91 -20.80 30.02
CA MET A 1 22.63 -21.18 29.36
C MET A 1 21.58 -20.08 29.43
N LEU A 2 21.36 -19.41 30.58
CA LEU A 2 20.34 -18.33 30.72
C LEU A 2 20.49 -17.19 29.69
N LEU A 3 21.70 -16.70 29.45
CA LEU A 3 21.94 -15.63 28.47
C LEU A 3 21.49 -16.03 27.05
N GLY A 4 21.75 -17.28 26.65
CA GLY A 4 21.31 -17.78 25.33
C GLY A 4 19.80 -17.81 25.18
N VAL A 5 19.08 -18.21 26.25
CA VAL A 5 17.61 -18.20 26.28
C VAL A 5 17.08 -16.77 26.16
N ILE A 6 17.69 -15.81 26.87
CA ILE A 6 17.29 -14.40 26.81
C ILE A 6 17.50 -13.83 25.39
N VAL A 7 18.65 -14.11 24.76
CA VAL A 7 18.94 -13.63 23.40
C VAL A 7 17.93 -14.19 22.40
N VAL A 8 17.63 -15.49 22.46
CA VAL A 8 16.63 -16.10 21.57
C VAL A 8 15.23 -15.51 21.80
N ALA A 9 14.84 -15.29 23.05
CA ALA A 9 13.55 -14.68 23.38
C ALA A 9 13.44 -13.24 22.84
N VAL A 10 14.48 -12.42 23.00
CA VAL A 10 14.52 -11.05 22.49
C VAL A 10 14.48 -11.03 20.96
N CYS A 11 15.26 -11.87 20.29
CA CYS A 11 15.24 -11.99 18.83
C CYS A 11 13.87 -12.43 18.31
N GLY A 12 13.22 -13.39 18.98
CA GLY A 12 11.86 -13.82 18.64
C GLY A 12 10.84 -12.70 18.79
N LEU A 13 10.92 -11.91 19.87
CA LEU A 13 10.03 -10.78 20.12
C LEU A 13 10.22 -9.65 19.09
N LEU A 14 11.46 -9.35 18.73
CA LEU A 14 11.78 -8.37 17.67
C LEU A 14 11.28 -8.84 16.30
N ALA A 15 11.47 -10.12 15.96
CA ALA A 15 10.97 -10.69 14.72
C ALA A 15 9.43 -10.61 14.65
N TRP A 16 8.75 -11.01 15.73
CA TRP A 16 7.29 -10.92 15.83
C TRP A 16 6.77 -9.49 15.69
N ALA A 17 7.45 -8.51 16.31
CA ALA A 17 7.10 -7.10 16.17
C ALA A 17 7.30 -6.61 14.73
N ALA A 18 8.42 -6.98 14.08
CA ALA A 18 8.71 -6.61 12.71
C ALA A 18 7.65 -7.13 11.71
N PHE A 19 7.15 -8.35 11.91
CA PHE A 19 6.10 -8.92 11.05
C PHE A 19 4.74 -8.20 11.13
N ARG A 20 4.52 -7.39 12.16
CA ARG A 20 3.28 -6.60 12.31
C ARG A 20 3.36 -5.20 11.71
N ILE A 21 4.56 -4.72 11.39
CA ILE A 21 4.75 -3.42 10.78
C ILE A 21 4.49 -3.58 9.28
N GLU A 22 3.47 -2.90 8.76
CA GLU A 22 3.27 -2.86 7.32
C GLU A 22 4.49 -2.16 6.69
N PRO A 23 5.11 -2.76 5.66
CA PRO A 23 6.25 -2.15 4.98
C PRO A 23 5.75 -0.90 4.26
N HIS A 24 5.92 0.24 4.91
CA HIS A 24 5.53 1.55 4.40
C HIS A 24 6.70 2.52 4.53
N TRP A 25 7.12 3.06 3.41
CA TRP A 25 8.04 4.18 3.35
C TRP A 25 7.42 5.23 2.47
N CYS A 26 7.58 6.50 2.81
CA CYS A 26 7.04 7.61 2.04
C CYS A 26 8.03 8.76 2.04
N SER A 27 8.30 9.35 0.88
CA SER A 27 9.14 10.53 0.72
C SER A 27 8.56 11.74 1.46
N LYS A 28 9.39 12.79 1.65
CA LYS A 28 8.98 14.00 2.37
C LYS A 28 7.82 14.74 1.67
N ASP A 29 7.80 14.71 0.34
CA ASP A 29 6.79 15.34 -0.52
C ASP A 29 5.53 14.47 -0.72
N GLY A 30 5.50 13.24 -0.21
CA GLY A 30 4.35 12.34 -0.37
C GLY A 30 4.22 11.69 -1.76
N ARG A 31 5.10 12.01 -2.71
CA ARG A 31 4.98 11.56 -4.11
C ARG A 31 5.63 10.22 -4.41
N ARG A 32 6.50 9.71 -3.53
CA ARG A 32 7.14 8.40 -3.69
C ARG A 32 6.92 7.58 -2.45
N MET A 33 6.41 6.36 -2.60
CA MET A 33 6.15 5.50 -1.45
C MET A 33 6.25 4.02 -1.79
N ILE A 34 6.37 3.21 -0.75
CA ILE A 34 6.14 1.78 -0.79
C ILE A 34 4.81 1.55 -0.09
N ALA A 35 3.87 0.91 -0.76
CA ALA A 35 2.54 0.63 -0.25
C ALA A 35 2.13 -0.80 -0.62
N ARG A 36 0.92 -1.21 -0.23
CA ARG A 36 0.34 -2.48 -0.67
C ARG A 36 -0.82 -2.24 -1.61
N ALA A 37 -0.88 -3.01 -2.69
CA ALA A 37 -1.98 -2.97 -3.63
C ALA A 37 -2.49 -4.38 -3.98
N GLN A 38 -3.74 -4.44 -4.40
CA GLN A 38 -4.40 -5.64 -4.90
C GLN A 38 -5.37 -5.27 -6.02
N HIS A 39 -5.65 -6.20 -6.94
CA HIS A 39 -6.72 -6.00 -7.90
C HIS A 39 -8.08 -5.89 -7.20
N LEU A 40 -9.01 -5.15 -7.80
CA LEU A 40 -10.41 -5.22 -7.42
C LEU A 40 -10.86 -6.70 -7.50
N PRO A 41 -11.42 -7.28 -6.42
CA PRO A 41 -11.93 -8.63 -6.46
C PRO A 41 -13.09 -8.73 -7.45
N GLU A 42 -13.07 -9.75 -8.31
CA GLU A 42 -14.26 -10.09 -9.10
C GLU A 42 -15.35 -10.65 -8.18
N PRO A 43 -16.64 -10.35 -8.45
CA PRO A 43 -17.75 -11.03 -7.77
C PRO A 43 -17.56 -12.55 -7.85
N HIS A 44 -17.72 -13.24 -6.72
CA HIS A 44 -17.57 -14.70 -6.59
C HIS A 44 -16.15 -15.28 -6.67
N LYS A 45 -15.10 -14.45 -6.67
CA LYS A 45 -13.71 -14.92 -6.47
C LYS A 45 -13.13 -14.44 -5.14
N SER A 46 -12.26 -15.26 -4.55
CA SER A 46 -11.49 -14.86 -3.37
C SER A 46 -10.66 -13.62 -3.67
N ALA A 47 -10.62 -12.69 -2.71
CA ALA A 47 -9.85 -11.45 -2.86
C ALA A 47 -8.37 -11.78 -3.14
N PRO A 48 -7.76 -11.14 -4.16
CA PRO A 48 -6.35 -11.34 -4.45
C PRO A 48 -5.48 -10.89 -3.28
N ARG A 49 -4.30 -11.49 -3.16
CA ARG A 49 -3.35 -11.14 -2.09
C ARG A 49 -2.88 -9.69 -2.23
N TRP A 50 -2.75 -8.99 -1.11
CA TRP A 50 -2.03 -7.72 -1.03
C TRP A 50 -0.56 -7.90 -1.39
N ASN A 51 -0.10 -7.19 -2.43
CA ASN A 51 1.29 -7.21 -2.89
C ASN A 51 1.95 -5.87 -2.62
N GLU A 52 3.24 -5.89 -2.27
CA GLU A 52 4.04 -4.69 -2.16
C GLU A 52 4.22 -4.03 -3.54
N VAL A 53 3.98 -2.73 -3.59
CA VAL A 53 4.15 -1.88 -4.78
C VAL A 53 4.94 -0.64 -4.43
N ARG A 54 5.78 -0.20 -5.36
CA ARG A 54 6.37 1.13 -5.36
C ARG A 54 5.46 2.05 -6.12
N VAL A 55 5.17 3.19 -5.52
CA VAL A 55 4.21 4.15 -6.03
C VAL A 55 4.96 5.45 -6.28
N PHE A 56 4.75 6.00 -7.47
CA PHE A 56 5.23 7.31 -7.86
C PHE A 56 4.01 8.13 -8.27
N VAL A 57 3.91 9.33 -7.76
CA VAL A 57 2.88 10.30 -8.15
C VAL A 57 3.57 11.32 -9.03
N ASP A 58 3.09 11.43 -10.26
CA ASP A 58 3.50 12.43 -11.23
C ASP A 58 2.28 13.21 -11.68
N GLU A 59 2.24 14.49 -11.34
CA GLU A 59 1.07 15.35 -11.52
C GLU A 59 -0.22 14.70 -11.00
N ASN A 60 -1.12 14.27 -11.90
CA ASN A 60 -2.39 13.60 -11.58
C ASN A 60 -2.38 12.08 -11.85
N THR A 61 -1.20 11.51 -12.10
CA THR A 61 -0.98 10.11 -12.46
C THR A 61 -0.25 9.37 -11.36
N VAL A 62 -0.80 8.22 -10.96
CA VAL A 62 -0.22 7.30 -9.99
C VAL A 62 0.41 6.12 -10.73
N ILE A 63 1.74 6.05 -10.72
CA ILE A 63 2.52 5.00 -11.37
C ILE A 63 2.83 3.92 -10.35
N LEU A 64 2.37 2.70 -10.61
CA LEU A 64 2.67 1.51 -9.81
C LEU A 64 3.77 0.68 -10.46
N ARG A 65 4.79 0.33 -9.67
CA ARG A 65 5.88 -0.57 -10.05
C ARG A 65 5.98 -1.70 -9.03
N THR A 66 6.17 -2.93 -9.49
CA THR A 66 6.26 -4.10 -8.61
C THR A 66 7.59 -4.82 -8.80
N ARG A 67 8.15 -5.38 -7.72
CA ARG A 67 9.44 -6.11 -7.78
C ARG A 67 9.31 -7.58 -8.17
N GLY A 68 8.12 -8.19 -8.03
CA GLY A 68 7.92 -9.64 -8.24
C GLY A 68 7.02 -10.00 -9.43
N VAL A 69 7.22 -11.20 -10.00
CA VAL A 69 6.45 -11.74 -11.14
C VAL A 69 4.96 -11.89 -10.81
N ARG A 70 4.62 -12.27 -9.58
CA ARG A 70 3.22 -12.46 -9.13
C ARG A 70 2.38 -11.18 -9.09
N ALA A 71 3.03 -10.01 -9.13
CA ALA A 71 2.40 -8.70 -9.00
C ALA A 71 2.57 -7.85 -10.27
N THR A 72 2.95 -8.46 -11.41
CA THR A 72 3.15 -7.74 -12.67
C THR A 72 1.86 -7.11 -13.19
N GLY A 73 0.72 -7.74 -12.95
CA GLY A 73 -0.60 -7.21 -13.33
C GLY A 73 -1.00 -5.90 -12.63
N LEU A 74 -0.35 -5.54 -11.53
CA LEU A 74 -0.57 -4.27 -10.81
C LEU A 74 0.30 -3.12 -11.36
N ARG A 75 1.18 -3.37 -12.32
CA ARG A 75 2.05 -2.34 -12.89
C ARG A 75 1.26 -1.51 -13.88
N GLY A 76 1.48 -0.20 -13.86
CA GLY A 76 0.85 0.70 -14.81
C GLY A 76 0.70 2.10 -14.26
N GLU A 77 0.02 2.92 -15.04
CA GLU A 77 -0.36 4.28 -14.71
C GLU A 77 -1.85 4.31 -14.39
N TYR A 78 -2.22 4.98 -13.30
CA TYR A 78 -3.57 4.97 -12.76
C TYR A 78 -3.99 6.38 -12.34
N ARG A 79 -5.30 6.61 -12.27
CA ARG A 79 -5.87 7.79 -11.61
C ARG A 79 -6.57 7.40 -10.31
N VAL A 80 -6.53 8.28 -9.32
CA VAL A 80 -7.26 8.11 -8.07
C VAL A 80 -8.73 8.48 -8.32
N VAL A 81 -9.64 7.51 -8.23
CA VAL A 81 -11.07 7.74 -8.56
C VAL A 81 -11.98 7.75 -7.35
N GLY A 82 -11.54 7.12 -6.25
CA GLY A 82 -12.34 6.96 -5.06
C GLY A 82 -11.53 6.60 -3.83
N LYS A 83 -12.22 6.64 -2.69
CA LYS A 83 -11.72 6.25 -1.38
C LYS A 83 -12.76 5.37 -0.71
N SER A 84 -12.32 4.37 0.05
CA SER A 84 -13.22 3.52 0.82
C SER A 84 -13.95 4.35 1.89
N PRO A 85 -15.28 4.24 2.01
CA PRO A 85 -16.04 4.93 3.06
C PRO A 85 -15.81 4.34 4.45
N ALA A 86 -15.36 3.08 4.52
CA ALA A 86 -15.13 2.36 5.78
C ALA A 86 -13.79 1.58 5.71
N PRO A 87 -12.64 2.26 5.78
CA PRO A 87 -11.36 1.59 5.74
C PRO A 87 -11.02 0.90 7.08
N PRO A 88 -10.15 -0.13 7.09
CA PRO A 88 -9.64 -0.74 8.31
C PRO A 88 -8.94 0.24 9.25
N LYS A 89 -8.87 -0.06 10.56
CA LYS A 89 -8.20 0.79 11.55
C LYS A 89 -6.74 1.07 11.14
N LYS A 90 -6.32 2.34 11.28
CA LYS A 90 -4.97 2.86 10.95
C LYS A 90 -4.60 2.86 9.46
N GLN A 91 -5.55 2.60 8.57
CA GLN A 91 -5.30 2.50 7.13
C GLN A 91 -6.33 3.31 6.36
N GLU A 92 -5.93 3.76 5.19
CA GLU A 92 -6.80 4.35 4.18
C GLU A 92 -6.69 3.49 2.92
N ILE A 93 -7.83 3.25 2.26
CA ILE A 93 -7.88 2.48 1.01
C ILE A 93 -8.40 3.39 -0.09
N TYR A 94 -7.62 3.54 -1.16
CA TYR A 94 -7.99 4.29 -2.35
C TYR A 94 -8.22 3.33 -3.53
N VAL A 95 -9.08 3.75 -4.44
CA VAL A 95 -9.36 3.08 -5.70
C VAL A 95 -8.58 3.77 -6.81
N LEU A 96 -7.73 3.01 -7.47
CA LEU A 96 -6.94 3.40 -8.62
C LEU A 96 -7.56 2.78 -9.87
N ARG A 97 -7.79 3.59 -10.91
CA ARG A 97 -8.39 3.14 -12.18
C ARG A 97 -7.48 3.45 -13.36
N SER A 98 -7.31 2.44 -14.19
CA SER A 98 -6.82 2.52 -15.57
C SER A 98 -7.70 1.60 -16.43
N ASP A 99 -7.14 0.67 -17.20
CA ASP A 99 -7.88 -0.44 -17.83
C ASP A 99 -8.47 -1.40 -16.79
N LYS A 100 -7.84 -1.47 -15.62
CA LYS A 100 -8.29 -2.30 -14.49
C LYS A 100 -8.33 -1.46 -13.22
N GLU A 101 -9.18 -1.88 -12.29
CA GLU A 101 -9.25 -1.29 -10.97
C GLU A 101 -8.35 -2.00 -9.98
N VAL A 102 -7.67 -1.19 -9.19
CA VAL A 102 -6.71 -1.61 -8.17
C VAL A 102 -7.03 -0.88 -6.88
N PHE A 103 -7.00 -1.61 -5.78
CA PHE A 103 -7.01 -1.01 -4.46
C PHE A 103 -5.59 -0.82 -3.97
N ILE A 104 -5.33 0.35 -3.40
CA ILE A 104 -4.09 0.66 -2.70
C ILE A 104 -4.39 0.98 -1.24
N ARG A 105 -3.59 0.43 -0.34
CA ARG A 105 -3.65 0.65 1.09
C ARG A 105 -2.46 1.48 1.54
N ILE A 106 -2.74 2.53 2.29
CA ILE A 106 -1.76 3.48 2.82
C ILE A 106 -2.02 3.65 4.32
N PRO A 107 -0.99 3.62 5.19
CA PRO A 107 -1.15 3.97 6.60
C PRO A 107 -1.72 5.38 6.78
N ARG A 108 -2.66 5.53 7.71
CA ARG A 108 -3.41 6.78 7.94
C ARG A 108 -2.54 7.95 8.38
N ASP A 109 -1.42 7.66 9.03
CA ASP A 109 -0.42 8.64 9.47
C ASP A 109 0.61 8.99 8.38
N SER A 110 0.49 8.41 7.18
CA SER A 110 1.42 8.70 6.10
C SER A 110 1.22 10.09 5.50
N ARG A 111 2.34 10.74 5.17
CA ARG A 111 2.37 11.96 4.34
C ARG A 111 1.70 11.80 2.97
N ALA A 112 1.70 10.58 2.43
CA ALA A 112 1.04 10.22 1.17
C ALA A 112 -0.47 10.50 1.17
N ILE A 113 -1.13 10.50 2.34
CA ILE A 113 -2.55 10.76 2.45
C ILE A 113 -2.88 12.14 1.87
N LYS A 114 -2.11 13.18 2.20
CA LYS A 114 -2.34 14.53 1.65
C LYS A 114 -2.25 14.56 0.12
N THR A 115 -1.29 13.84 -0.45
CA THR A 115 -1.13 13.72 -1.91
C THR A 115 -2.33 13.02 -2.54
N PHE A 116 -2.77 11.89 -1.98
CA PHE A 116 -3.89 11.12 -2.52
C PHE A 116 -5.24 11.84 -2.38
N GLU A 117 -5.46 12.57 -1.30
CA GLU A 117 -6.64 13.44 -1.15
C GLU A 117 -6.64 14.57 -2.17
N ALA A 118 -5.47 15.17 -2.46
CA ALA A 118 -5.36 16.20 -3.51
C ALA A 118 -5.73 15.62 -4.89
N LEU A 119 -5.18 14.45 -5.25
CA LEU A 119 -5.50 13.74 -6.49
C LEU A 119 -6.99 13.38 -6.61
N LEU A 120 -7.63 13.03 -5.49
CA LEU A 120 -9.06 12.68 -5.48
C LEU A 120 -9.97 13.89 -5.70
N ASN A 121 -9.53 15.07 -5.27
CA ASN A 121 -10.28 16.33 -5.40
C ASN A 121 -10.01 17.05 -6.73
N ASP A 122 -8.92 16.73 -7.42
CA ASP A 122 -8.56 17.26 -8.75
C ASP A 122 -9.40 16.64 -9.89
N LYS A 123 -10.68 16.35 -9.61
CA LYS A 123 -11.66 15.92 -10.60
C LYS A 123 -12.10 17.14 -11.42
N SER A 124 -11.21 17.61 -12.30
CA SER A 124 -11.58 18.49 -13.41
C SER A 124 -11.97 17.69 -14.66
#